data_AF-A0ABD6MA37-F1
#
_entry.id   AF-A0ABD6MA37-F1
#
_cell.length_a   1.000
_cell.length_b   1.000
_cell.length_c   1.000
_cell.angle_alpha   90.00
_cell.angle_beta   90.00
_cell.angle_gamma   90.00
#
_symmetry.space_group_name_H-M   'P 1'
#
loop_
_entity.id
_entity.type
_entity.pdbx_description
1 polymer ?
#
loop_
_entity_poly.entity_id
_entity_poly.type
_entity_poly.pdbx_seq_one_letter_code
_entity_poly.pdbx_strand_id
1 'polypeptide(L)'
;MTSFEHDGVVFDLTRSFVDVVGVEWEWRGQRNEAGEPLLVSPVLPESPVPLPDVYRDHGPLIPISPRPSAAQYRAAVDVDYAATVAAGYVETPAEFGVRITPAAAPAPVLTAHHLPHSPLEQTGFRRFIRSLQKGGA
;
A
#
# COMPACT_ATOMS: atom_id res chain seq x y z
N MET A 1 4.64 -27.54 -1.18
CA MET A 1 4.71 -26.09 -1.44
C MET A 1 5.02 -25.92 -2.90
N THR A 2 4.13 -25.29 -3.67
CA THR A 2 4.31 -25.11 -5.11
C THR A 2 4.49 -23.63 -5.38
N SER A 3 5.64 -23.25 -5.89
CA SER A 3 5.95 -21.86 -6.21
C SER A 3 6.20 -21.65 -7.70
N PHE A 4 6.19 -20.40 -8.11
CA PHE A 4 6.61 -19.95 -9.43
C PHE A 4 7.35 -18.63 -9.29
N GLU A 5 8.48 -18.48 -9.97
CA GLU A 5 9.25 -17.24 -9.99
C GLU A 5 8.97 -16.49 -11.29
N HIS A 6 8.63 -15.21 -11.17
CA HIS A 6 8.43 -14.32 -12.31
C HIS A 6 8.96 -12.94 -11.94
N ASP A 7 9.89 -12.42 -12.75
CA ASP A 7 10.56 -11.12 -12.57
C ASP A 7 11.14 -10.90 -11.16
N GLY A 8 11.75 -11.95 -10.58
CA GLY A 8 12.35 -11.93 -9.25
C GLY A 8 11.35 -11.99 -8.09
N VAL A 9 10.05 -12.13 -8.39
CA VAL A 9 8.99 -12.34 -7.40
C VAL A 9 8.63 -13.81 -7.34
N VAL A 10 8.65 -14.38 -6.13
CA VAL A 10 8.24 -15.77 -5.89
C VAL A 10 6.77 -15.81 -5.49
N PHE A 11 5.93 -16.39 -6.35
CA PHE A 11 4.51 -16.62 -6.11
C PHE A 11 4.31 -17.98 -5.41
N ASP A 12 3.67 -17.96 -4.25
CA ASP A 12 3.19 -19.16 -3.56
C ASP A 12 1.84 -19.57 -4.14
N LEU A 13 1.85 -20.53 -5.08
CA LEU A 13 0.65 -20.97 -5.80
C LEU A 13 -0.34 -21.75 -4.92
N THR A 14 -0.01 -21.99 -3.65
CA THR A 14 -0.97 -22.56 -2.68
C THR A 14 -1.96 -21.52 -2.17
N ARG A 15 -1.78 -20.25 -2.54
CA ARG A 15 -2.65 -19.13 -2.17
C ARG A 15 -3.41 -18.60 -3.37
N SER A 16 -4.55 -17.99 -3.07
CA SER A 16 -5.23 -17.10 -4.01
C SER A 16 -4.55 -15.73 -4.01
N PHE A 17 -4.70 -15.02 -5.11
CA PHE A 17 -4.20 -13.67 -5.30
C PHE A 17 -5.34 -12.74 -5.66
N VAL A 18 -5.15 -11.46 -5.44
CA VAL A 18 -6.02 -10.40 -5.96
C VAL A 18 -5.18 -9.47 -6.82
N ASP A 19 -5.72 -9.04 -7.96
CA ASP A 19 -5.08 -8.02 -8.79
C ASP A 19 -5.36 -6.59 -8.26
N VAL A 20 -4.81 -5.58 -8.94
CA VAL A 20 -4.91 -4.18 -8.49
C VAL A 20 -6.32 -3.60 -8.58
N VAL A 21 -7.23 -4.27 -9.29
CA VAL A 21 -8.64 -3.86 -9.43
C VAL A 21 -9.58 -4.68 -8.56
N GLY A 22 -9.07 -5.65 -7.81
CA GLY A 22 -9.83 -6.45 -6.86
C GLY A 22 -10.34 -7.78 -7.40
N VAL A 23 -9.92 -8.21 -8.60
CA VAL A 23 -10.31 -9.52 -9.14
C VAL A 23 -9.44 -10.60 -8.52
N GLU A 24 -10.10 -11.64 -8.01
CA GLU A 24 -9.42 -12.80 -7.44
C GLU A 24 -8.95 -13.76 -8.53
N TRP A 25 -7.77 -14.31 -8.32
CA TRP A 25 -7.09 -15.25 -9.18
C TRP A 25 -6.57 -16.43 -8.36
N GLU A 26 -6.84 -17.65 -8.80
CA GLU A 26 -6.38 -18.86 -8.12
C GLU A 26 -5.71 -19.84 -9.09
N TRP A 27 -4.69 -20.55 -8.62
CA TRP A 27 -4.07 -21.62 -9.37
C TRP A 27 -4.73 -22.96 -9.03
N ARG A 28 -5.25 -23.66 -10.05
CA ARG A 28 -5.93 -24.96 -9.89
C ARG A 28 -5.07 -26.17 -10.26
N GLY A 29 -3.75 -26.03 -10.23
CA GLY A 29 -2.81 -27.11 -10.55
C GLY A 29 -2.45 -27.23 -12.03
N GLN A 30 -3.01 -26.41 -12.91
CA GLN A 30 -2.77 -26.46 -14.35
C GLN A 30 -1.60 -25.56 -14.77
N ARG A 31 -0.87 -25.99 -15.80
CA ARG A 31 0.22 -25.23 -16.43
C ARG A 31 0.08 -25.30 -17.94
N ASN A 32 0.56 -24.28 -18.64
CA ASN A 32 0.65 -24.33 -20.11
C ASN A 32 1.88 -25.14 -20.56
N GLU A 33 2.10 -25.24 -21.88
CA GLU A 33 3.23 -25.96 -22.47
C GLU A 33 4.59 -25.38 -22.08
N ALA A 34 4.66 -24.08 -21.81
CA ALA A 34 5.86 -23.41 -21.30
C ALA A 34 6.10 -23.64 -19.80
N GLY A 35 5.19 -24.35 -19.12
CA GLY A 35 5.27 -24.61 -17.69
C GLY A 35 4.77 -23.46 -16.82
N GLU A 36 4.16 -22.42 -17.38
CA GLU A 36 3.63 -21.28 -16.63
C GLU A 36 2.32 -21.67 -15.92
N PRO A 37 2.11 -21.24 -14.66
CA PRO A 37 0.88 -21.51 -13.94
C PRO A 37 -0.32 -20.85 -14.63
N LEU A 38 -1.39 -21.61 -14.81
CA LEU A 38 -2.66 -21.10 -15.32
C LEU A 38 -3.57 -20.69 -14.15
N LEU A 39 -3.88 -19.40 -14.06
CA LEU A 39 -4.76 -18.83 -13.06
C LEU A 39 -6.18 -18.73 -13.60
N VAL A 40 -7.16 -18.94 -12.74
CA VAL A 40 -8.58 -18.74 -13.05
C VAL A 40 -9.17 -17.66 -12.15
N SER A 41 -10.09 -16.89 -12.71
CA SER A 41 -10.92 -15.97 -11.95
C SER A 41 -12.30 -16.58 -11.71
N PRO A 42 -12.94 -16.37 -10.54
CA PRO A 42 -14.33 -16.77 -10.32
C PRO A 42 -15.31 -16.18 -11.35
N VAL A 43 -14.98 -15.03 -11.94
CA VAL A 43 -15.81 -14.35 -12.94
C VAL A 43 -15.69 -15.03 -14.32
N LEU A 44 -14.56 -15.67 -14.61
CA LEU A 44 -14.26 -16.33 -15.89
C LEU A 44 -13.57 -17.70 -15.65
N PRO A 45 -14.27 -18.68 -15.05
CA PRO A 45 -13.65 -19.93 -14.62
C PRO A 45 -13.20 -20.83 -15.78
N GLU A 46 -13.84 -20.68 -16.95
CA GLU A 46 -13.57 -21.48 -18.16
C GLU A 46 -12.41 -20.93 -19.01
N SER A 47 -11.86 -19.77 -18.64
CA SER A 47 -10.80 -19.09 -19.39
C SER A 47 -9.55 -18.92 -18.52
N PRO A 48 -8.80 -20.00 -18.27
CA PRO A 48 -7.53 -19.90 -17.55
C PRO A 48 -6.52 -19.03 -18.30
N VAL A 49 -5.80 -18.20 -17.56
CA VAL A 49 -4.81 -17.25 -18.09
C VAL A 49 -3.44 -17.52 -17.45
N PRO A 50 -2.34 -17.53 -18.21
CA PRO A 50 -0.99 -17.67 -17.64
C PRO A 50 -0.70 -16.58 -16.61
N LEU A 51 -0.06 -16.93 -15.49
CA LEU A 51 0.29 -15.99 -14.42
C LEU A 51 1.06 -14.76 -14.95
N PRO A 52 2.06 -14.89 -15.85
CA PRO A 52 2.74 -13.72 -16.41
C PRO A 52 1.81 -12.78 -17.18
N ASP A 53 0.84 -13.32 -17.93
CA ASP A 53 -0.15 -12.51 -18.65
C ASP A 53 -1.09 -11.80 -17.67
N VAL A 54 -1.55 -12.50 -16.61
CA VAL A 54 -2.33 -11.86 -15.55
C VAL A 54 -1.54 -10.72 -14.90
N TYR A 55 -0.26 -10.96 -14.56
CA TYR A 55 0.59 -9.95 -13.94
C TYR A 55 0.81 -8.73 -14.86
N ARG A 56 0.99 -8.96 -16.17
CA ARG A 56 1.15 -7.91 -17.17
C ARG A 56 -0.12 -7.08 -17.36
N ASP A 57 -1.26 -7.74 -17.52
CA ASP A 57 -2.51 -7.11 -17.96
C ASP A 57 -3.34 -6.57 -16.79
N HIS A 58 -3.20 -7.17 -15.60
CA HIS A 58 -3.94 -6.81 -14.38
C HIS A 58 -3.04 -6.21 -13.29
N GLY A 59 -1.74 -6.14 -13.53
CA GLY A 59 -0.76 -5.60 -12.57
C GLY A 59 -0.35 -6.59 -11.48
N PRO A 60 0.39 -6.12 -10.47
CA PRO A 60 0.95 -6.99 -9.45
C PRO A 60 -0.11 -7.77 -8.67
N LEU A 61 0.12 -9.08 -8.56
CA LEU A 61 -0.73 -9.99 -7.80
C LEU A 61 -0.42 -9.92 -6.31
N ILE A 62 -1.42 -9.55 -5.52
CA ILE A 62 -1.33 -9.39 -4.07
C ILE A 62 -1.82 -10.70 -3.42
N PRO A 63 -0.99 -11.42 -2.63
CA PRO A 63 -1.41 -12.65 -1.99
C PRO A 63 -2.54 -12.43 -0.98
N ILE A 64 -3.63 -13.18 -1.13
CA ILE A 64 -4.73 -13.17 -0.18
C ILE A 64 -4.29 -13.98 1.05
N SER A 65 -4.14 -13.30 2.17
CA SER A 65 -3.86 -13.97 3.44
C SER A 65 -5.15 -14.60 3.98
N PRO A 66 -5.08 -15.82 4.56
CA PRO A 66 -6.23 -16.41 5.23
C PRO A 66 -6.79 -15.43 6.26
N ARG A 67 -8.11 -15.26 6.28
CA ARG A 67 -8.73 -14.48 7.37
C ARG A 67 -8.35 -15.13 8.70
N PRO A 68 -7.87 -14.35 9.69
CA PRO A 68 -7.63 -14.88 11.02
C PRO A 68 -8.92 -15.50 11.55
N SER A 69 -8.79 -16.65 12.20
CA SER A 69 -9.89 -17.26 12.93
C SER A 69 -10.38 -16.34 14.06
N ALA A 70 -11.62 -16.54 14.52
CA ALA A 70 -12.13 -15.80 15.67
C ALA A 70 -11.25 -15.98 16.92
N ALA A 71 -10.62 -17.15 17.09
CA ALA A 71 -9.69 -17.39 18.18
C ALA A 71 -8.40 -16.57 18.03
N GLN A 72 -7.84 -16.48 16.83
CA GLN A 72 -6.66 -15.64 16.54
C GLN A 72 -6.97 -14.15 16.72
N TYR A 73 -8.15 -13.69 16.30
CA TYR A 73 -8.59 -12.32 16.56
C TYR A 73 -8.69 -12.04 18.06
N ARG A 74 -9.32 -12.93 18.84
CA ARG A 74 -9.41 -12.76 20.30
C ARG A 74 -8.03 -12.71 20.93
N ALA A 75 -7.14 -13.64 20.60
CA ALA A 75 -5.78 -13.67 21.13
C ALA A 75 -4.96 -12.41 20.79
N ALA A 76 -5.20 -11.78 19.63
CA ALA A 76 -4.51 -10.55 19.23
C ALA A 76 -5.03 -9.28 19.94
N VAL A 77 -6.29 -9.27 20.35
CA VAL A 77 -6.91 -8.19 21.13
C VAL A 77 -6.59 -8.36 22.63
N ASP A 78 -6.35 -9.60 23.06
CA ASP A 78 -6.24 -9.99 24.45
C ASP A 78 -4.78 -9.99 24.93
N VAL A 79 -4.24 -8.79 25.19
CA VAL A 79 -3.27 -8.65 26.29
C VAL A 79 -4.08 -8.45 27.55
N ASP A 80 -4.52 -9.56 28.12
CA ASP A 80 -5.21 -9.68 29.41
C ASP A 80 -6.47 -8.81 29.57
N TYR A 81 -7.30 -8.73 28.53
CA TYR A 81 -8.63 -8.14 28.54
C TYR A 81 -9.50 -8.76 29.64
N ALA A 82 -9.40 -10.07 29.85
CA ALA A 82 -10.11 -10.75 30.94
C ALA A 82 -9.66 -10.27 32.33
N ALA A 83 -8.34 -10.12 32.59
CA ALA A 83 -7.88 -9.53 33.84
C ALA A 83 -8.19 -8.03 33.94
N THR A 84 -8.18 -7.29 32.83
CA THR A 84 -8.53 -5.86 32.79
C THR A 84 -10.00 -5.64 33.16
N VAL A 85 -10.90 -6.46 32.63
CA VAL A 85 -12.33 -6.46 32.98
C VAL A 85 -12.54 -6.95 34.42
N ALA A 86 -11.86 -8.03 34.83
CA ALA A 86 -11.96 -8.58 36.20
C ALA A 86 -11.37 -7.64 37.27
N ALA A 87 -10.34 -6.87 36.93
CA ALA A 87 -9.76 -5.82 37.78
C ALA A 87 -10.65 -4.56 37.85
N GLY A 88 -11.77 -4.53 37.11
CA GLY A 88 -12.70 -3.41 37.11
C GLY A 88 -12.08 -2.15 36.55
N TYR A 89 -11.22 -2.27 35.54
CA TYR A 89 -10.54 -1.11 34.95
C TYR A 89 -11.57 -0.13 34.38
N VAL A 90 -11.76 0.98 35.10
CA VAL A 90 -12.53 2.14 34.64
C VAL A 90 -11.51 3.21 34.28
N GLU A 91 -11.13 3.27 33.01
CA GLU A 91 -10.38 4.40 32.47
C GLU A 91 -11.36 5.55 32.26
N THR A 92 -11.10 6.70 32.86
CA THR A 92 -11.86 7.91 32.55
C THR A 92 -11.48 8.42 31.16
N PRO A 93 -12.38 9.12 30.44
CA PRO A 93 -12.05 9.69 29.12
C PRO A 93 -10.81 10.59 29.12
N ALA A 94 -10.48 11.20 30.26
CA ALA A 94 -9.28 12.01 30.44
C ALA A 94 -8.00 11.17 30.46
N GLU A 95 -7.99 10.05 31.18
CA GLU A 95 -6.86 9.11 31.25
C GLU A 95 -6.60 8.46 29.89
N PHE A 96 -7.67 8.07 29.20
CA PHE A 96 -7.60 7.58 27.82
C PHE A 96 -7.00 8.65 26.90
N GLY A 97 -7.47 9.89 27.03
CA GLY A 97 -6.94 11.05 26.30
C GLY A 97 -5.44 11.23 26.51
N VAL A 98 -4.95 11.18 27.75
CA VAL A 98 -3.50 11.29 28.06
C VAL A 98 -2.70 10.15 27.42
N ARG A 99 -3.23 8.92 27.42
CA ARG A 99 -2.54 7.75 26.87
C ARG A 99 -2.42 7.77 25.35
N ILE A 100 -3.45 8.23 24.63
CA ILE A 100 -3.47 8.25 23.17
C ILE A 100 -2.97 9.56 22.56
N THR A 101 -2.88 10.63 23.35
CA THR A 101 -2.33 11.90 22.86
C THR A 101 -0.83 11.72 22.69
N PRO A 102 -0.29 11.76 21.46
CA PRO A 102 1.14 11.75 21.26
C PRO A 102 1.72 12.95 22.03
N ALA A 103 2.74 12.72 22.85
CA ALA A 103 3.47 13.82 23.47
C ALA A 103 3.80 14.83 22.36
N ALA A 104 3.31 16.06 22.50
CA ALA A 104 3.41 17.07 21.46
C ALA A 104 4.89 17.25 21.11
N ALA A 105 5.34 16.58 20.06
CA ALA A 105 6.63 16.86 19.47
C ALA A 105 6.55 18.33 19.03
N PRO A 106 7.53 19.17 19.37
CA PRO A 106 7.53 20.54 18.88
C PRO A 106 7.37 20.48 17.36
N ALA A 107 6.35 21.16 16.83
CA ALA A 107 6.09 21.18 15.41
C ALA A 107 7.40 21.51 14.67
N PRO A 108 7.79 20.76 13.62
CA PRO A 108 8.98 21.08 12.89
C PRO A 108 8.87 22.52 12.39
N VAL A 109 9.80 23.37 12.85
CA VAL A 109 9.87 24.75 12.39
C VAL A 109 10.19 24.70 10.91
N LEU A 110 9.20 24.99 10.07
CA LEU A 110 9.41 25.14 8.64
C LEU A 110 10.23 26.42 8.40
N THR A 111 11.56 26.31 8.47
CA THR A 111 12.43 27.36 7.95
C THR A 111 12.17 27.50 6.46
N ALA A 112 11.83 28.71 6.02
CA ALA A 112 11.49 29.07 4.63
C ALA A 112 12.68 28.97 3.64
N HIS A 113 13.67 28.11 3.90
CA HIS A 113 14.82 27.87 3.03
C HIS A 113 14.49 27.07 1.75
N HIS A 114 13.26 26.55 1.63
CA HIS A 114 12.82 25.74 0.50
C HIS A 114 12.02 26.52 -0.54
N LEU A 115 11.68 27.79 -0.29
CA LEU A 115 11.02 28.61 -1.28
C LEU A 115 12.09 29.16 -2.24
N PRO A 116 11.99 28.86 -3.56
CA PRO A 116 12.90 29.45 -4.53
C PRO A 116 12.77 30.97 -4.48
N HIS A 117 13.90 31.69 -4.48
CA HIS A 117 13.92 33.14 -4.53
C HIS A 117 13.03 33.65 -5.67
N SER A 118 12.23 34.68 -5.38
CA SER A 118 11.33 35.27 -6.36
C SER A 118 12.10 35.57 -7.66
N PRO A 119 11.59 35.17 -8.84
CA PRO A 119 12.22 35.50 -10.11
C PRO A 119 12.44 37.02 -10.28
N LEU A 120 11.61 37.84 -9.63
CA LEU A 120 11.74 39.29 -9.62
C LEU A 120 12.95 39.82 -8.84
N GLU A 121 13.57 39.00 -7.99
CA GLU A 121 14.80 39.34 -7.26
C GLU A 121 16.05 38.93 -8.03
N GLN A 122 15.91 38.11 -9.06
CA GLN A 122 17.02 37.64 -9.88
C GLN A 122 17.41 38.68 -10.93
N THR A 123 18.66 39.14 -10.88
CA THR A 123 19.23 40.16 -11.79
C THR A 123 19.08 39.76 -13.27
N GLY A 124 19.16 38.46 -13.58
CA GLY A 124 18.99 37.93 -14.94
C GLY A 124 17.58 38.12 -15.49
N PHE A 125 16.55 37.81 -14.69
CA PHE A 125 15.15 37.95 -15.10
C PHE A 125 14.75 39.43 -15.28
N ARG A 126 15.26 40.34 -14.44
CA ARG A 126 15.07 41.80 -14.62
C ARG A 126 15.65 42.30 -15.95
N ARG A 127 16.82 41.78 -16.34
CA ARG A 127 17.44 42.14 -17.63
C ARG A 127 16.63 41.61 -18.82
N PHE A 128 16.06 40.40 -18.70
CA PHE A 128 15.16 39.83 -19.69
C PHE A 128 13.88 40.67 -19.89
N ILE A 129 13.17 41.03 -18.82
CA ILE A 129 11.99 41.91 -18.91
C ILE A 129 12.34 43.26 -19.56
N ARG A 130 13.50 43.84 -19.21
CA ARG A 130 13.97 45.09 -19.83
C ARG A 130 14.31 44.93 -21.32
N SER A 131 14.78 43.75 -21.76
CA SER A 131 15.00 43.48 -23.18
C SER A 131 13.70 43.37 -23.97
N LEU A 132 12.63 42.83 -23.39
CA LEU A 132 11.30 42.80 -24.01
C LEU A 132 10.71 44.21 -24.15
N GLN A 133 10.95 45.09 -23.18
CA GLN A 133 10.51 46.50 -23.23
C GLN A 133 11.28 47.36 -24.24
N LYS A 134 12.52 46.99 -24.61
CA LYS A 134 13.34 47.73 -25.59
C LYS A 134 13.18 47.26 -27.04
N GLY A 135 12.53 46.12 -27.27
CA GLY A 135 12.36 45.52 -28.60
C GLY A 135 10.99 45.72 -29.25
N GLY A 136 10.12 46.55 -28.66
CA GLY A 136 8.80 46.89 -29.22
C GLY A 136 8.74 48.36 -29.63
N ALA A 137 8.77 48.59 -30.95
CA ALA A 137 8.77 49.86 -31.70
C ALA A 137 10.13 50.57 -31.84
#